data_AF-A0A920B8C3-F1
#
_entry.id   AF-A0A920B8C3-F1
#
_cell.length_a   1.000
_cell.length_b   1.000
_cell.length_c   1.000
_cell.angle_alpha   90.00
_cell.angle_beta   90.00
_cell.angle_gamma   90.00
#
_symmetry.space_group_name_H-M   'P 1'
#
loop_
_entity.id
_entity.type
_entity.pdbx_description
1 polymer ?
#
loop_
_entity_poly.entity_id
_entity_poly.type
_entity_poly.pdbx_seq_one_letter_code
_entity_poly.pdbx_strand_id
1 'polypeptide(L)' 'MLSNLKSRIKVFKAAVDSNSDNKDKLLREIISLYDKAASKGVIHKRNASRNISKFTKSLNN' A
#
# COMPACT_ATOMS: atom_id res chain seq x y z
N MET A 1 9.08 -5.11 10.02
CA MET A 1 7.72 -4.77 9.56
C MET A 1 7.69 -3.52 8.69
N LEU A 2 8.25 -2.37 9.14
CA LEU A 2 8.42 -1.20 8.26
C LEU A 2 9.20 -1.52 6.99
N SER A 3 10.24 -2.35 7.10
CA SER A 3 11.07 -2.80 5.98
C SER A 3 10.25 -3.50 4.89
N ASN A 4 9.33 -4.39 5.27
CA ASN A 4 8.45 -5.09 4.33
C ASN A 4 7.43 -4.12 3.70
N LEU A 5 6.84 -3.22 4.49
CA LEU A 5 5.90 -2.20 3.97
C LEU A 5 6.56 -1.28 2.94
N LYS A 6 7.75 -0.75 3.24
CA LYS A 6 8.51 0.10 2.30
C LYS A 6 8.86 -0.63 1.01
N SER A 7 9.27 -1.89 1.12
CA SER A 7 9.61 -2.73 -0.04
C SER A 7 8.39 -2.98 -0.93
N ARG A 8 7.25 -3.33 -0.34
CA ARG A 8 6.01 -3.57 -1.09
C ARG A 8 5.48 -2.32 -1.78
N ILE A 9 5.59 -1.16 -1.14
CA ILE A 9 5.26 0.14 -1.76
C ILE A 9 6.11 0.40 -2.99
N LYS A 10 7.42 0.08 -2.94
CA LYS A 10 8.31 0.24 -4.11
C LYS A 10 7.90 -0.67 -5.26
N VAL A 11 7.56 -1.93 -4.97
CA VAL A 11 7.07 -2.89 -5.97
C VAL A 11 5.74 -2.42 -6.58
N PHE A 12 4.80 -1.92 -5.77
CA PHE A 12 3.53 -1.39 -6.26
C PHE A 12 3.72 -0.18 -7.19
N LYS A 13 4.59 0.77 -6.83
CA LYS A 13 4.90 1.91 -7.71
C LYS A 13 5.44 1.45 -9.06
N ALA A 14 6.41 0.53 -9.05
CA ALA A 14 6.95 -0.04 -10.29
C ALA A 14 5.87 -0.79 -11.10
N ALA A 15 4.92 -1.48 -10.45
CA ALA A 15 3.82 -2.17 -11.12
C ALA A 15 2.80 -1.20 -11.74
N VAL A 16 2.54 -0.07 -11.09
CA VAL A 16 1.71 1.02 -11.64
C VAL A 16 2.40 1.66 -12.85
N ASP A 17 3.69 1.97 -12.73
CA ASP A 17 4.49 2.57 -13.82
C ASP A 17 4.60 1.64 -15.04
N SER A 18 4.71 0.31 -14.82
CA SER A 18 4.76 -0.70 -15.88
C SER A 18 3.39 -1.17 -16.37
N ASN A 19 2.30 -0.60 -15.85
CA ASN A 19 0.92 -0.94 -16.18
C ASN A 19 0.59 -2.44 -16.07
N SER A 20 1.21 -3.13 -15.11
CA SER A 20 1.07 -4.57 -14.90
C SER A 20 -0.31 -4.95 -14.38
N ASP A 21 -0.89 -6.06 -14.85
CA ASP A 21 -2.16 -6.63 -14.35
C ASP A 21 -2.12 -7.01 -12.85
N ASN A 22 -0.94 -7.08 -12.23
CA ASN A 22 -0.80 -7.44 -10.81
C ASN A 22 -1.04 -6.27 -9.84
N LYS A 23 -1.30 -5.06 -10.35
CA LYS A 23 -1.54 -3.84 -9.56
C LYS A 23 -2.65 -3.99 -8.50
N ASP A 24 -3.74 -4.68 -8.81
CA ASP A 24 -4.83 -4.96 -7.85
C ASP A 24 -4.44 -5.91 -6.73
N LYS A 25 -3.61 -6.92 -7.02
CA LYS A 25 -3.12 -7.86 -6.00
C LYS A 25 -2.16 -7.14 -5.05
N LEU A 26 -1.23 -6.36 -5.59
CA LEU A 26 -0.28 -5.59 -4.81
C LEU A 26 -0.97 -4.53 -3.92
N LEU A 27 -2.04 -3.90 -4.41
CA LEU A 27 -2.83 -2.97 -3.60
C LEU A 27 -3.46 -3.65 -2.39
N ARG A 28 -4.06 -4.84 -2.55
CA ARG A 28 -4.64 -5.61 -1.43
C ARG A 28 -3.60 -5.98 -0.38
N GLU A 29 -2.39 -6.37 -0.81
CA GLU A 29 -1.29 -6.67 0.10
C GLU A 29 -0.83 -5.43 0.88
N ILE A 30 -0.74 -4.27 0.21
CA ILE A 30 -0.39 -3.01 0.85
C ILE A 30 -1.43 -2.62 1.91
N ILE A 31 -2.73 -2.75 1.60
CA ILE A 31 -3.82 -2.48 2.54
C ILE A 31 -3.64 -3.34 3.81
N SER A 32 -3.47 -4.65 3.64
CA SER A 32 -3.27 -5.58 4.77
C SER A 32 -2.05 -5.21 5.63
N LEU A 33 -0.94 -4.80 4.99
CA LEU A 33 0.26 -4.36 5.71
C LEU A 33 0.03 -3.06 6.49
N TYR A 34 -0.73 -2.11 5.92
CA TYR A 34 -1.11 -0.87 6.58
C TYR A 34 -2.01 -1.12 7.79
N ASP A 35 -3.01 -1.99 7.66
CA ASP A 35 -3.90 -2.36 8.77
C ASP A 35 -3.13 -3.07 9.88
N LYS A 36 -2.21 -3.98 9.53
CA LYS A 36 -1.35 -4.66 10.50
C LYS A 36 -0.40 -3.70 11.21
N ALA A 37 0.12 -2.70 10.50
CA ALA A 37 0.96 -1.67 11.09
C ALA A 37 0.15 -0.73 12.01
N ALA A 38 -1.09 -0.42 11.64
CA ALA A 38 -2.00 0.38 12.46
C ALA A 38 -2.42 -0.35 13.74
N SER A 39 -2.79 -1.63 13.62
CA SER A 39 -3.16 -2.49 14.76
C SER A 39 -2.03 -2.61 15.78
N LYS A 40 -0.77 -2.64 15.31
CA LYS A 40 0.41 -2.67 16.18
C LYS A 40 0.84 -1.30 16.72
N GLY A 41 0.13 -0.22 16.39
CA GLY A 41 0.48 1.14 16.83
C GLY A 41 1.72 1.74 16.16
N VAL A 42 2.28 1.08 15.14
CA VAL A 42 3.47 1.55 14.41
C VAL A 42 3.15 2.80 13.60
N ILE A 43 1.94 2.88 13.08
CA ILE A 43 1.39 4.05 12.39
C ILE A 43 0.01 4.35 12.95
N HIS A 44 -0.36 5.62 13.02
CA HIS A 44 -1.70 5.98 13.43
C HIS A 44 -2.73 5.53 12.38
N LYS A 45 -3.90 5.03 12.81
CA LYS A 45 -4.98 4.56 11.91
C LYS A 45 -5.35 5.56 10.81
N ARG A 46 -5.42 6.86 11.15
CA ARG A 46 -5.69 7.93 10.16
C ARG A 46 -4.60 8.05 9.10
N ASN A 47 -3.33 7.84 9.46
CA ASN A 47 -2.22 7.87 8.51
C ASN A 47 -2.26 6.64 7.61
N ALA A 48 -2.65 5.48 8.14
CA ALA A 48 -2.87 4.28 7.33
C ALA A 48 -3.97 4.49 6.29
N SER A 49 -5.16 4.92 6.71
CA SER A 49 -6.30 5.16 5.81
C SER A 49 -6.01 6.22 4.74
N ARG A 50 -5.31 7.30 5.10
CA ARG A 50 -4.89 8.35 4.14
C ARG A 50 -3.97 7.80 3.05
N ASN A 51 -3.01 6.96 3.41
CA ASN A 51 -2.10 6.37 2.43
C ASN A 51 -2.80 5.34 1.54
N ILE A 52 -3.66 4.48 2.11
CA ILE A 52 -4.47 3.53 1.35
C ILE A 52 -5.29 4.28 0.29
N SER A 53 -6.00 5.35 0.67
CA SER A 53 -6.78 6.16 -0.27
C SER A 53 -5.95 6.76 -1.40
N LYS A 54 -4.72 7.23 -1.11
CA LYS A 54 -3.80 7.73 -2.15
C LYS A 54 -3.42 6.64 -3.15
N PHE A 55 -3.09 5.44 -2.68
CA PHE A 55 -2.71 4.33 -3.57
C PHE A 55 -3.89 3.84 -4.41
N THR A 56 -5.09 3.74 -3.84
CA THR A 56 -6.30 3.40 -4.59
C THR A 56 -6.61 4.43 -5.67
N LYS A 57 -6.50 5.74 -5.38
CA LYS A 57 -6.69 6.80 -6.38
C LYS A 57 -5.69 6.72 -7.52
N SER A 58 -4.44 6.39 -7.22
CA SER A 58 -3.38 6.23 -8.23
C SER A 58 -3.61 5.07 -9.20
N LEU A 59 -4.52 4.15 -8.87
CA LEU A 59 -4.86 3.01 -9.72
C LEU A 59 -6.08 3.29 -10.62
N ASN A 60 -7.00 4.14 -10.14
CA ASN A 60 -8.27 4.41 -10.79
C ASN A 60 -8.26 5.69 -11.66
N ASN A 61 -7.11 6.33 -11.82
CA ASN A 61 -6.94 7.58 -12.56
C ASN A 61 -5.86 7.39 -13.63
#